data_AF-A0A8T4WN31-F1
#
_entry.id   AF-A0A8T4WN31-F1
#
_cell.length_a   1.000
_cell.length_b   1.000
_cell.length_c   1.000
_cell.angle_alpha   90.00
_cell.angle_beta   90.00
_cell.angle_gamma   90.00
#
_symmetry.space_group_name_H-M   'P 1'
#
loop_
_entity.id
_entity.type
_entity.pdbx_description
1 polymer ?
#
loop_
_entity_poly.entity_id
_entity_poly.type
_entity_poly.pdbx_seq_one_letter_code
_entity_poly.pdbx_strand_id
1 'polypeptide(L)' 'MYKCGGCNRIIDDPDPATSRCPFCGSRILFKIRPKVVRKVKAR' A
#
# COMPACT_ATOMS: atom_id res chain seq x y z
N MET A 1 1.69 6.15 1.11
CA MET A 1 2.40 4.87 0.86
C MET A 1 1.48 3.66 0.84
N TYR A 2 1.07 3.30 -0.35
CA TYR A 2 0.37 2.07 -0.70
C TYR A 2 1.27 1.21 -1.58
N LYS A 3 1.11 -0.11 -1.51
CA LYS A 3 1.76 -1.08 -2.38
C LYS A 3 0.72 -1.66 -3.33
N CYS A 4 0.95 -1.58 -4.63
CA CYS A 4 0.07 -2.22 -5.60
C CYS A 4 0.18 -3.75 -5.52
N GLY A 5 -0.95 -4.45 -5.48
CA GLY A 5 -0.96 -5.92 -5.46
C GLY A 5 -0.50 -6.58 -6.77
N GLY A 6 -0.65 -5.89 -7.91
CA GLY A 6 -0.28 -6.43 -9.22
C GLY A 6 1.21 -6.26 -9.54
N CYS A 7 1.73 -5.04 -9.47
CA CYS A 7 3.12 -4.74 -9.82
C CYS A 7 4.07 -4.63 -8.63
N ASN A 8 3.57 -4.79 -7.39
CA ASN A 8 4.34 -4.67 -6.14
C ASN A 8 5.05 -3.32 -5.91
N ARG A 9 4.79 -2.31 -6.76
CA ARG A 9 5.37 -0.96 -6.61
C ARG A 9 4.73 -0.19 -5.46
N ILE A 10 5.53 0.68 -4.86
CA ILE A 10 5.12 1.62 -3.82
C ILE A 10 4.60 2.87 -4.51
N ILE A 11 3.42 3.31 -4.11
CA ILE A 11 2.72 4.49 -4.61
C ILE A 11 2.47 5.36 -3.39
N ASP A 12 3.00 6.57 -3.38
CA ASP A 12 2.86 7.47 -2.24
C ASP A 12 1.42 7.99 -2.12
N ASP A 13 0.84 8.42 -3.25
CA ASP A 13 -0.49 9.00 -3.36
C ASP A 13 -1.28 8.34 -4.50
N PRO A 14 -2.12 7.34 -4.22
CA PRO A 14 -3.08 6.87 -5.21
C PRO A 14 -4.19 7.93 -5.38
N ASP A 15 -4.52 8.29 -6.62
CA ASP A 15 -5.63 9.20 -6.91
C ASP A 15 -6.91 8.75 -6.18
N PRO A 16 -7.50 9.58 -5.30
CA PRO A 16 -8.64 9.18 -4.47
C PRO A 16 -9.88 8.83 -5.31
N ALA A 17 -9.99 9.42 -6.51
CA ALA A 17 -11.11 9.19 -7.42
C ALA A 17 -11.08 7.83 -8.12
N THR A 18 -9.91 7.20 -8.27
CA THR A 18 -9.79 6.01 -9.13
C THR A 18 -9.11 4.83 -8.46
N SER A 19 -8.35 5.04 -7.36
CA SER A 19 -7.63 3.97 -6.64
C SER A 19 -6.90 3.00 -7.58
N ARG A 20 -6.41 3.50 -8.71
CA ARG A 20 -5.73 2.72 -9.75
C ARG A 20 -4.23 2.92 -9.61
N CYS A 21 -3.49 1.83 -9.74
CA CYS A 21 -2.05 1.91 -9.87
C CYS A 21 -1.67 2.60 -11.19
N PRO A 22 -0.84 3.66 -11.17
CA PRO A 22 -0.43 4.38 -12.37
C PRO A 22 0.47 3.54 -13.30
N PHE A 23 1.00 2.41 -12.82
CA PHE A 23 1.94 1.58 -13.57
C PHE A 23 1.33 0.35 -14.23
N CYS A 24 0.30 -0.23 -13.62
CA CYS A 24 -0.29 -1.50 -14.11
C CYS A 24 -1.82 -1.48 -14.18
N GLY A 25 -2.47 -0.36 -13.84
CA GLY A 25 -3.93 -0.22 -13.89
C GLY A 25 -4.71 -1.05 -12.86
N SER A 26 -4.04 -1.84 -12.03
CA SER A 26 -4.68 -2.63 -10.96
C SER A 26 -5.32 -1.74 -9.91
N ARG A 27 -6.48 -2.14 -9.38
CA ARG A 27 -7.27 -1.39 -8.37
C ARG A 27 -7.01 -1.83 -6.93
N ILE A 28 -6.11 -2.80 -6.74
CA ILE A 28 -5.81 -3.39 -5.44
C ILE A 28 -4.55 -2.71 -4.88
N LEU A 29 -4.73 -1.96 -3.80
CA LEU A 29 -3.69 -1.19 -3.12
C LEU A 29 -3.65 -1.59 -1.64
N PHE A 30 -2.50 -2.05 -1.17
CA PHE A 30 -2.27 -2.44 0.22
C PHE A 30 -1.57 -1.31 0.98
N LYS A 31 -2.03 -0.95 2.17
CA LYS A 31 -1.32 0.00 3.01
C LYS A 31 0.00 -0.62 3.48
N ILE A 32 1.10 0.10 3.32
CA ILE A 32 2.42 -0.40 3.74
C ILE A 32 2.48 -0.45 5.27
N ARG A 33 3.16 -1.47 5.80
CA ARG A 33 3.42 -1.57 7.24
C ARG A 33 4.15 -0.31 7.71
N PRO A 34 3.61 0.41 8.71
CA PRO A 34 4.29 1.60 9.24
C PRO A 34 5.64 1.18 9.85
N LYS A 35 6.64 2.06 9.73
CA LYS A 35 7.98 1.85 10.33
C LYS A 35 7.93 1.79 11.87
N VAL A 36 6.85 2.29 12.46
CA VAL A 36 6.65 2.27 13.91
C VAL A 36 6.39 0.84 14.37
N VAL A 37 7.33 0.29 15.14
CA VAL A 37 7.22 -1.05 15.71
C VAL A 37 6.22 -1.03 16.87
N ARG A 38 5.13 -1.79 16.73
CA ARG A 38 4.21 -2.02 17.85
C ARG A 38 4.81 -3.10 18.75
N LYS A 39 5.09 -2.76 20.02
CA LYS A 39 5.47 -3.76 21.03
C LYS A 39 4.27 -4.65 21.33
N VAL A 40 4.44 -5.96 21.29
CA VAL A 40 3.43 -6.96 21.64
C VAL A 40 3.98 -7.75 22.81
N LYS A 41 3.22 -7.86 23.92
CA LYS A 41 3.58 -8.75 25.01
C LYS A 41 3.30 -10.19 24.56
N ALA A 42 4.34 -11.02 24.49
CA ALA A 42 4.17 -12.46 24.41
C ALA A 42 3.68 -12.96 25.78
N ARG A 43 2.69 -13.85 25.79
CA ARG A 43 2.17 -14.49 27.00
C ARG A 43 3.14 -15.56 27.49
#